data_AF-A0A1G6Q8P2-F1
#
_entry.id   AF-A0A1G6Q8P2-F1
#
_cell.length_a   1.000
_cell.length_b   1.000
_cell.length_c   1.000
_cell.angle_alpha   90.00
_cell.angle_beta   90.00
_cell.angle_gamma   90.00
#
_symmetry.space_group_name_H-M   'P 1'
#
loop_
_entity.id
_entity.type
_entity.pdbx_description
1 polymer ?
#
loop_
_entity_poly.entity_id
_entity_poly.type
_entity_poly.pdbx_seq_one_letter_code
_entity_poly.pdbx_strand_id
1 'polypeptide(L)'
;MGFRRSTAYKVLPGVRLTLREPGTGVQRPLALRSVVPLAPERSPRPPGRRCPPWEHRLHRSLLLGDPDRVHEVATRHGHAVLGATLAGLAAYAADAGSARPLLRDAWQAGCPVERHPFLLDHLAHATVRIDLTEHVQAAVPISRDAVGLALVAVERDLGDLDAAVEVAEDLDPSVVATLALAELYRRTDRPHDLVELTEGMTNTDDALALLLVQRAAALRACGCEQQAGSVLADAIRRGVRGSAVRRLAQREQARMRREE
;
A
#
# COMPACT_ATOMS: atom_id res chain seq x y z
N MET A 1 -12.84 -7.36 -14.62
CA MET A 1 -13.79 -6.24 -14.77
C MET A 1 -12.94 -4.99 -14.82
N GLY A 2 -13.17 -4.05 -15.73
CA GLY A 2 -12.25 -2.91 -15.93
C GLY A 2 -12.19 -1.99 -14.70
N PHE A 3 -10.97 -1.63 -14.29
CA PHE A 3 -10.69 -0.60 -13.29
C PHE A 3 -11.57 0.63 -13.54
N ARG A 4 -12.30 1.10 -12.52
CA ARG A 4 -13.23 2.22 -12.68
C ARG A 4 -12.47 3.48 -13.07
N ARG A 5 -12.63 3.89 -14.34
CA ARG A 5 -12.10 5.11 -14.97
C ARG A 5 -12.60 6.37 -14.25
N SER A 6 -12.02 6.71 -13.11
CA SER A 6 -12.25 7.98 -12.44
C SER A 6 -10.99 8.82 -12.54
N THR A 7 -11.07 9.92 -13.29
CA THR A 7 -10.06 10.99 -13.26
C THR A 7 -10.06 11.76 -11.93
N ALA A 8 -11.07 11.55 -11.09
CA ALA A 8 -11.10 12.02 -9.71
C ALA A 8 -10.48 10.95 -8.79
N TYR A 9 -9.18 11.11 -8.49
CA TYR A 9 -8.50 10.29 -7.50
C TYR A 9 -8.98 10.69 -6.10
N LYS A 10 -9.34 9.68 -5.30
CA LYS A 10 -9.53 9.88 -3.87
C LYS A 10 -8.18 10.27 -3.27
N VAL A 11 -8.08 11.48 -2.74
CA VAL A 11 -6.97 11.83 -1.85
C VAL A 11 -7.21 11.10 -0.54
N LEU A 12 -6.35 10.13 -0.22
CA LEU A 12 -6.42 9.43 1.06
C LEU A 12 -5.79 10.32 2.14
N PRO A 13 -6.59 10.92 3.06
CA PRO A 13 -6.06 11.81 4.07
C PRO A 13 -5.12 11.05 5.00
N GLY A 14 -3.96 11.63 5.30
CA GLY A 14 -2.98 11.02 6.20
C GLY A 14 -2.08 9.96 5.56
N VAL A 15 -2.20 9.71 4.26
CA VAL A 15 -1.24 8.84 3.55
C VAL A 15 0.07 9.56 3.31
N ARG A 16 1.18 8.89 3.61
CA ARG A 16 2.53 9.36 3.29
C ARG A 16 3.28 8.31 2.51
N LEU A 17 3.88 8.71 1.39
CA LEU A 17 4.73 7.86 0.58
C LEU A 17 6.19 8.04 0.99
N THR A 18 6.91 6.94 1.13
CA THR A 18 8.34 6.89 1.41
C THR A 18 9.04 6.07 0.34
N LEU A 19 10.03 6.67 -0.32
CA LEU A 19 10.89 5.96 -1.27
C LEU A 19 12.06 5.31 -0.52
N ARG A 20 12.28 4.01 -0.72
CA ARG A 20 13.44 3.30 -0.18
C ARG A 20 14.68 3.64 -1.04
N GLU A 21 15.76 4.08 -0.41
CA GLU A 21 17.03 4.29 -1.13
C GLU A 21 17.73 2.94 -1.39
N PRO A 22 18.16 2.64 -2.63
CA PRO A 22 18.94 1.44 -2.92
C PRO A 22 20.39 1.64 -2.45
N GLY A 23 20.83 0.88 -1.44
CA GLY A 23 22.26 0.82 -1.07
C GLY A 23 22.57 0.76 0.43
N THR A 24 21.63 0.98 1.35
CA THR A 24 21.83 0.77 2.79
C THR A 24 21.47 -0.65 3.20
N GLY A 25 22.16 -1.60 2.57
CA GLY A 25 22.26 -2.97 3.06
C GLY A 25 23.19 -3.00 4.27
N VAL A 26 22.65 -2.76 5.47
CA VAL A 26 23.24 -3.27 6.70
C VAL A 26 22.12 -3.98 7.45
N GLN A 27 22.12 -5.31 7.34
CA GLN A 27 21.52 -6.17 8.34
C GLN A 27 22.16 -5.80 9.68
N ARG A 28 21.42 -5.12 10.54
CA ARG A 28 21.72 -5.03 11.96
C ARG A 28 20.65 -5.85 12.69
N PRO A 29 21.03 -6.88 13.46
CA PRO A 29 20.10 -7.57 14.32
C PRO A 29 19.72 -6.58 15.43
N LEU A 30 18.56 -5.94 15.30
CA LEU A 30 18.06 -4.99 16.27
C LEU A 30 17.01 -5.68 17.13
N ALA A 31 17.41 -5.88 18.38
CA ALA A 31 16.63 -6.20 19.55
C ALA A 31 15.13 -5.90 19.43
N LEU A 32 14.33 -6.91 19.80
CA LEU A 32 12.92 -6.87 20.21
C LEU A 32 12.48 -5.46 20.64
N ARG A 33 11.95 -4.68 19.70
CA ARG A 33 11.27 -3.41 19.97
C ARG A 33 10.00 -3.39 19.14
N SER A 34 8.88 -3.58 19.84
CA SER A 34 7.50 -3.45 19.38
C SER A 34 7.20 -4.15 18.06
N VAL A 35 6.74 -5.40 18.17
CA VAL A 35 6.06 -6.12 17.08
C VAL A 35 4.70 -5.45 16.85
N VAL A 36 4.71 -4.26 16.24
CA VAL A 36 3.52 -3.70 15.60
C VAL A 36 3.99 -2.85 14.40
N PRO A 37 3.58 -3.15 13.16
CA PRO A 37 3.82 -2.28 12.01
C PRO A 37 2.85 -1.08 12.02
N LEU A 38 1.94 -1.05 13.00
CA LEU A 38 1.24 0.15 13.41
C LEU A 38 2.29 1.02 14.09
N ALA A 39 2.95 1.87 13.31
CA ALA A 39 3.75 2.96 13.85
C ALA A 39 2.83 4.18 13.90
N PRO A 40 2.01 4.35 14.96
CA PRO A 40 1.13 5.50 14.98
C PRO A 40 2.00 6.75 15.19
N GLU A 41 1.73 7.82 14.43
CA GLU A 41 2.44 9.11 14.58
C GLU A 41 2.23 9.71 15.98
N ARG A 42 1.26 9.18 16.73
CA ARG A 42 0.98 9.42 18.15
C ARG A 42 0.66 8.09 18.82
N SER A 43 1.23 7.81 19.99
CA SER A 43 0.91 6.59 20.74
C SER A 43 -0.61 6.36 20.83
N PRO A 44 -1.10 5.13 20.68
CA PRO A 44 -2.51 4.81 20.80
C PRO A 44 -3.07 5.38 22.10
N ARG A 45 -4.26 5.98 22.06
CA ARG A 45 -4.86 6.55 23.27
C ARG A 45 -5.26 5.39 24.18
N PRO A 46 -4.67 5.27 25.38
CA PRO A 46 -5.00 4.17 26.25
C PRO A 46 -6.50 4.21 26.57
N PRO A 47 -7.16 3.04 26.60
CA PRO A 47 -8.58 2.98 26.86
C PRO A 47 -8.92 3.59 28.22
N GLY A 48 -9.91 4.49 28.23
CA GLY A 48 -10.33 5.22 29.43
C GLY A 48 -10.98 4.31 30.47
N ARG A 49 -11.18 4.81 31.70
CA ARG A 49 -11.82 4.04 32.79
C ARG A 49 -13.27 3.61 32.51
N ARG A 50 -13.93 4.21 31.50
CA ARG A 50 -15.31 3.90 31.08
C ARG A 50 -15.39 3.02 29.82
N CYS A 51 -14.25 2.61 29.28
CA CYS A 51 -14.15 1.77 28.09
C CYS A 51 -14.52 0.31 28.46
N PRO A 52 -15.32 -0.39 27.63
CA PRO A 52 -15.67 -1.79 27.87
C PRO A 52 -14.44 -2.69 28.13
N PRO A 53 -14.56 -3.73 28.99
CA PRO A 53 -13.43 -4.60 29.31
C PRO A 53 -12.80 -5.30 28.09
N TRP A 54 -13.60 -5.56 27.05
CA TRP A 54 -13.13 -6.22 25.83
C TRP A 54 -12.21 -5.30 25.00
N GLU A 55 -12.48 -4.00 24.96
CA GLU A 55 -11.65 -3.01 24.28
C GLU A 55 -10.30 -2.85 24.98
N HIS A 56 -10.29 -2.87 26.33
CA HIS A 56 -9.04 -2.94 27.11
C HIS A 56 -8.20 -4.17 26.76
N ARG A 57 -8.84 -5.34 26.65
CA ARG A 57 -8.17 -6.58 26.26
C ARG A 57 -7.65 -6.52 24.83
N LEU A 58 -8.46 -6.05 23.89
CA LEU A 58 -8.10 -5.91 22.49
C LEU A 58 -6.91 -4.96 22.31
N HIS A 59 -6.98 -3.77 22.93
CA HIS A 59 -5.89 -2.80 22.92
C HIS A 59 -4.60 -3.38 23.52
N ARG A 60 -4.71 -4.14 24.62
CA ARG A 60 -3.56 -4.82 25.22
C ARG A 60 -2.94 -5.86 24.27
N SER A 61 -3.75 -6.68 23.60
CA SER A 61 -3.28 -7.68 22.64
C SER A 61 -2.56 -7.02 21.45
N LEU A 62 -3.06 -5.88 20.97
CA LEU A 62 -2.38 -5.09 19.94
C LEU A 62 -1.00 -4.60 20.38
N LEU A 63 -0.89 -4.07 21.59
CA LEU A 63 0.41 -3.61 22.13
C LEU A 63 1.40 -4.75 22.33
N LEU A 64 0.91 -5.96 22.64
CA LEU A 64 1.73 -7.15 22.78
C LEU A 64 2.15 -7.75 21.43
N GLY A 65 1.56 -7.32 20.32
CA GLY A 65 1.86 -7.85 18.99
C GLY A 65 1.42 -9.30 18.82
N ASP A 66 0.23 -9.63 19.32
CA ASP A 66 -0.33 -10.99 19.31
C ASP A 66 -1.58 -11.05 18.40
N PRO A 67 -1.41 -11.31 17.09
CA PRO A 67 -2.51 -11.31 16.12
C PRO A 67 -3.62 -12.29 16.47
N ASP A 68 -3.26 -13.49 16.96
CA ASP A 68 -4.23 -14.53 17.31
C ASP A 68 -5.14 -14.06 18.44
N ARG A 69 -4.56 -13.49 19.50
CA ARG A 69 -5.35 -12.93 20.60
C ARG A 69 -6.18 -11.71 20.18
N VAL A 70 -5.68 -10.89 19.26
CA VAL A 70 -6.45 -9.76 18.70
C VAL A 70 -7.70 -10.28 18.00
N HIS A 71 -7.53 -11.28 17.12
CA HIS A 71 -8.64 -11.89 16.40
C HIS A 71 -9.63 -12.57 17.35
N GLU A 72 -9.14 -13.38 18.29
CA GLU A 72 -9.96 -14.10 19.27
C GLU A 72 -10.82 -13.16 20.13
N VAL A 73 -10.22 -12.10 20.69
CA VAL A 73 -10.93 -11.15 21.57
C VAL A 73 -12.02 -10.43 20.78
N ALA A 74 -11.72 -9.93 19.58
CA ALA A 74 -12.70 -9.22 18.79
C ALA A 74 -13.86 -10.14 18.35
N THR A 75 -13.56 -11.35 17.88
CA THR A 75 -14.57 -12.32 17.44
C THR A 75 -15.48 -12.77 18.58
N ARG A 76 -14.94 -13.04 19.78
CA ARG A 76 -15.72 -13.42 20.97
C ARG A 76 -16.76 -12.35 21.36
N HIS A 77 -16.51 -11.10 21.02
CA HIS A 77 -17.38 -9.97 21.33
C HIS A 77 -18.20 -9.48 20.12
N GLY A 78 -18.30 -10.28 19.05
CA GLY A 78 -19.14 -9.96 17.88
C GLY A 78 -18.49 -9.00 16.87
N HIS A 79 -17.19 -8.74 16.98
CA HIS A 79 -16.44 -7.82 16.14
C HIS A 79 -15.47 -8.55 15.20
N ALA A 80 -15.90 -9.66 14.59
CA ALA A 80 -15.04 -10.54 13.79
C ALA A 80 -14.28 -9.81 12.67
N VAL A 81 -14.94 -8.91 11.93
CA VAL A 81 -14.30 -8.14 10.84
C VAL A 81 -13.22 -7.19 11.37
N LEU A 82 -13.45 -6.55 12.52
CA LEU A 82 -12.43 -5.73 13.19
C LEU A 82 -11.26 -6.60 13.63
N GLY A 83 -11.55 -7.79 14.18
CA GLY A 83 -10.55 -8.78 14.58
C GLY A 83 -9.67 -9.21 13.41
N ALA A 84 -10.28 -9.65 12.32
CA ALA A 84 -9.59 -10.04 11.09
C ALA A 84 -8.75 -8.89 10.50
N THR A 85 -9.30 -7.67 10.46
CA THR A 85 -8.58 -6.47 10.02
C THR A 85 -7.31 -6.23 10.85
N LEU A 86 -7.47 -6.11 12.17
CA LEU A 86 -6.38 -5.73 13.05
C LEU A 86 -5.33 -6.84 13.17
N ALA A 87 -5.77 -8.09 13.29
CA ALA A 87 -4.87 -9.24 13.33
C ALA A 87 -4.16 -9.43 12.00
N GLY A 88 -4.86 -9.33 10.86
CA GLY A 88 -4.26 -9.46 9.53
C GLY A 88 -3.22 -8.38 9.25
N LEU A 89 -3.51 -7.12 9.59
CA LEU A 89 -2.54 -6.03 9.44
C LEU A 89 -1.35 -6.16 10.41
N ALA A 90 -1.57 -6.72 11.61
CA ALA A 90 -0.48 -7.02 12.55
C ALA A 90 0.37 -8.21 12.10
N ALA A 91 -0.23 -9.25 11.54
CA ALA A 91 0.45 -10.41 10.97
C ALA A 91 1.27 -10.03 9.74
N TYR A 92 0.74 -9.15 8.87
CA TYR A 92 1.42 -8.65 7.68
C TYR A 92 2.81 -8.04 7.98
N ALA A 93 2.97 -7.43 9.17
CA ALA A 93 4.26 -6.93 9.65
C ALA A 93 5.35 -7.98 9.72
N ALA A 94 4.94 -9.19 10.07
CA ALA A 94 5.78 -10.23 10.62
C ALA A 94 5.96 -11.34 9.60
N ASP A 95 4.87 -11.79 8.99
CA ASP A 95 4.85 -12.89 8.03
C ASP A 95 3.63 -12.78 7.08
N ALA A 96 3.91 -12.80 5.78
CA ALA A 96 2.87 -12.69 4.75
C ALA A 96 1.94 -13.90 4.73
N GLY A 97 2.45 -15.10 5.00
CA GLY A 97 1.67 -16.35 4.95
C GLY A 97 0.54 -16.38 5.97
N SER A 98 0.85 -16.03 7.22
CA SER A 98 -0.13 -15.94 8.32
C SER A 98 -1.11 -14.78 8.16
N ALA A 99 -0.73 -13.70 7.47
CA ALA A 99 -1.60 -12.56 7.22
C ALA A 99 -2.69 -12.84 6.17
N ARG A 100 -2.39 -13.65 5.15
CA ARG A 100 -3.27 -13.92 3.99
C ARG A 100 -4.72 -14.28 4.38
N PRO A 101 -5.00 -15.30 5.22
CA PRO A 101 -6.37 -15.68 5.53
C PRO A 101 -7.14 -14.56 6.23
N LEU A 102 -6.52 -13.90 7.22
CA LEU A 102 -7.15 -12.81 7.99
C LEU A 102 -7.47 -11.59 7.12
N LEU A 103 -6.56 -11.22 6.22
CA LEU A 103 -6.76 -10.11 5.29
C LEU A 103 -7.82 -10.43 4.23
N ARG A 104 -7.88 -11.67 3.73
CA ARG A 104 -8.93 -12.13 2.81
C ARG A 104 -10.31 -12.08 3.46
N ASP A 105 -10.44 -12.60 4.68
CA ASP A 105 -11.70 -12.57 5.44
C ASP A 105 -12.17 -11.12 5.65
N ALA A 106 -11.27 -10.23 6.06
CA ALA A 106 -11.56 -8.82 6.24
C ALA A 106 -11.95 -8.12 4.92
N TRP A 107 -11.24 -8.43 3.82
CA TRP A 107 -11.51 -7.87 2.49
C TRP A 107 -12.88 -8.29 1.95
N GLN A 108 -13.18 -9.59 2.02
CA GLN A 108 -14.43 -10.18 1.53
C GLN A 108 -15.65 -9.72 2.33
N ALA A 109 -15.49 -9.45 3.63
CA ALA A 109 -16.55 -8.87 4.45
C ALA A 109 -16.97 -7.46 3.97
N GLY A 110 -16.11 -6.75 3.24
CA GLY A 110 -16.43 -5.47 2.58
C GLY A 110 -16.80 -4.31 3.51
N CYS A 111 -16.62 -4.45 4.82
CA CYS A 111 -17.08 -3.46 5.79
C CYS A 111 -16.07 -2.29 5.92
N PRO A 112 -16.53 -1.03 5.99
CA PRO A 112 -15.66 0.13 6.22
C PRO A 112 -15.21 0.19 7.69
N VAL A 113 -14.18 -0.58 8.01
CA VAL A 113 -13.68 -0.77 9.39
C VAL A 113 -13.21 0.53 10.04
N GLU A 114 -12.76 1.51 9.26
CA GLU A 114 -12.36 2.84 9.74
C GLU A 114 -13.47 3.62 10.46
N ARG A 115 -14.74 3.21 10.30
CA ARG A 115 -15.89 3.79 11.00
C ARG A 115 -16.20 3.10 12.33
N HIS A 116 -15.46 2.05 12.69
CA HIS A 116 -15.70 1.30 13.91
C HIS A 116 -15.35 2.15 15.15
N PRO A 117 -16.24 2.24 16.17
CA PRO A 117 -16.01 3.07 17.36
C PRO A 117 -14.64 2.84 18.02
N PHE A 118 -14.25 1.58 18.22
CA PHE A 118 -12.93 1.23 18.75
C PHE A 118 -11.75 1.87 17.98
N LEU A 119 -11.80 1.91 16.63
CA LEU A 119 -10.75 2.54 15.85
C LEU A 119 -10.75 4.06 16.03
N LEU A 120 -11.94 4.67 16.02
CA LEU A 120 -12.08 6.12 16.19
C LEU A 120 -11.62 6.59 17.58
N ASP A 121 -11.85 5.79 18.62
CA ASP A 121 -11.52 6.17 20.00
C ASP A 121 -10.05 5.91 20.35
N HIS A 122 -9.47 4.81 19.85
CA HIS A 122 -8.14 4.35 20.27
C HIS A 122 -7.06 4.45 19.20
N LEU A 123 -7.43 4.36 17.92
CA LEU A 123 -6.52 4.18 16.79
C LEU A 123 -6.73 5.18 15.65
N ALA A 124 -7.38 6.33 15.91
CA ALA A 124 -7.79 7.29 14.89
C ALA A 124 -6.65 7.84 14.02
N HIS A 125 -5.41 7.79 14.53
CA HIS A 125 -4.20 8.25 13.84
C HIS A 125 -3.19 7.12 13.62
N ALA A 126 -3.60 5.88 13.85
CA ALA A 126 -2.75 4.74 13.61
C ALA A 126 -2.65 4.50 12.10
N THR A 127 -1.43 4.34 11.62
CA THR A 127 -1.14 4.01 10.23
C THR A 127 -0.38 2.69 10.18
N VAL A 128 -0.59 1.95 9.09
CA VAL A 128 0.16 0.74 8.76
C VAL A 128 1.06 1.06 7.58
N ARG A 129 2.30 0.57 7.62
CA ARG A 129 3.23 0.70 6.50
C ARG A 129 3.03 -0.47 5.54
N ILE A 130 2.77 -0.17 4.27
CA ILE A 130 2.47 -1.16 3.22
C ILE A 130 3.43 -0.99 2.05
N ASP A 131 4.03 -2.09 1.63
CA ASP A 131 5.01 -2.14 0.54
C ASP A 131 4.32 -2.23 -0.82
N LEU A 132 4.08 -1.07 -1.45
CA LEU A 132 3.43 -0.98 -2.76
C LEU A 132 4.30 -1.60 -3.86
N THR A 133 5.61 -1.32 -3.81
CA THR A 133 6.61 -1.86 -4.74
C THR A 133 7.88 -2.21 -3.96
N GLU A 134 8.89 -2.76 -4.62
CA GLU A 134 10.22 -2.97 -4.03
C GLU A 134 10.89 -1.69 -3.50
N HIS A 135 10.45 -0.53 -3.99
CA HIS A 135 11.09 0.76 -3.71
C HIS A 135 10.15 1.79 -3.06
N VAL A 136 8.86 1.47 -2.95
CA VAL A 136 7.85 2.42 -2.47
C VAL A 136 7.06 1.79 -1.34
N GLN A 137 7.00 2.51 -0.21
CA GLN A 137 6.17 2.17 0.93
C GLN A 137 5.19 3.30 1.21
N ALA A 138 3.95 2.96 1.54
CA ALA A 138 2.94 3.91 1.99
C ALA A 138 2.65 3.70 3.48
N ALA A 139 2.60 4.78 4.26
CA ALA A 139 1.92 4.77 5.55
C ALA A 139 0.45 5.08 5.30
N VAL A 140 -0.45 4.13 5.57
CA VAL A 140 -1.88 4.23 5.29
C VAL A 140 -2.67 4.12 6.58
N PRO A 141 -3.65 4.99 6.86
CA PRO A 141 -4.53 4.83 8.01
C PRO A 141 -5.24 3.48 8.01
N ILE A 142 -5.47 2.89 9.19
CA ILE A 142 -6.26 1.66 9.30
C ILE A 142 -7.64 1.89 8.68
N SER A 143 -7.91 1.19 7.59
CA SER A 143 -9.10 1.35 6.76
C SER A 143 -9.28 0.14 5.87
N ARG A 144 -10.43 0.05 5.20
CA ARG A 144 -10.64 -0.95 4.15
C ARG A 144 -9.56 -0.88 3.05
N ASP A 145 -9.14 0.33 2.66
CA ASP A 145 -8.09 0.51 1.65
C ASP A 145 -6.74 -0.05 2.14
N ALA A 146 -6.42 0.11 3.43
CA ALA A 146 -5.22 -0.50 4.01
C ALA A 146 -5.28 -2.03 4.00
N VAL A 147 -6.45 -2.64 4.24
CA VAL A 147 -6.63 -4.09 4.15
C VAL A 147 -6.39 -4.57 2.72
N GLY A 148 -7.01 -3.93 1.72
CA GLY A 148 -6.84 -4.31 0.33
C GLY A 148 -5.40 -4.11 -0.16
N LEU A 149 -4.76 -2.99 0.16
CA LEU A 149 -3.35 -2.75 -0.19
C LEU A 149 -2.39 -3.74 0.49
N ALA A 150 -2.64 -4.11 1.76
CA ALA A 150 -1.84 -5.13 2.44
C ALA A 150 -2.06 -6.51 1.82
N LEU A 151 -3.30 -6.85 1.46
CA LEU A 151 -3.61 -8.10 0.78
C LEU A 151 -2.92 -8.18 -0.59
N VAL A 152 -2.94 -7.09 -1.39
CA VAL A 152 -2.18 -6.98 -2.64
C VAL A 152 -0.70 -7.29 -2.42
N ALA A 153 -0.08 -6.70 -1.40
CA ALA A 153 1.32 -6.95 -1.09
C ALA A 153 1.57 -8.41 -0.71
N VAL A 154 0.70 -9.02 0.12
CA VAL A 154 0.79 -10.43 0.50
C VAL A 154 0.67 -11.36 -0.70
N GLU A 155 -0.34 -11.18 -1.54
CA GLU A 155 -0.54 -12.02 -2.74
C GLU A 155 0.65 -11.91 -3.69
N ARG A 156 1.16 -10.68 -3.90
CA ARG A 156 2.36 -10.44 -4.70
C ARG A 156 3.59 -11.15 -4.13
N ASP A 157 3.81 -11.08 -2.82
CA ASP A 157 4.99 -11.65 -2.16
C ASP A 157 4.92 -13.18 -2.12
N LEU A 158 3.72 -13.76 -2.13
CA LEU A 158 3.47 -15.19 -2.30
C LEU A 158 3.52 -15.66 -3.77
N GLY A 159 3.66 -14.74 -4.72
CA GLY A 159 3.75 -15.03 -6.16
C GLY A 159 2.41 -15.21 -6.87
N ASP A 160 1.28 -15.01 -6.19
CA ASP A 160 -0.07 -15.07 -6.76
C ASP A 160 -0.45 -13.72 -7.38
N LEU A 161 0.21 -13.39 -8.50
CA LEU A 161 0.08 -12.08 -9.14
C LEU A 161 -1.33 -11.82 -9.68
N ASP A 162 -2.05 -12.85 -10.12
CA ASP A 162 -3.41 -12.70 -10.62
C ASP A 162 -4.38 -12.31 -9.49
N ALA A 163 -4.29 -12.96 -8.32
CA ALA A 163 -5.06 -12.57 -7.15
C ALA A 163 -4.69 -11.16 -6.67
N ALA A 164 -3.40 -10.79 -6.74
CA ALA A 164 -2.96 -9.44 -6.41
C ALA A 164 -3.59 -8.39 -7.35
N VAL A 165 -3.66 -8.68 -8.66
CA VAL A 165 -4.29 -7.80 -9.65
C VAL A 165 -5.78 -7.66 -9.37
N GLU A 166 -6.49 -8.76 -9.12
CA GLU A 166 -7.92 -8.76 -8.83
C GLU A 166 -8.25 -7.86 -7.63
N VAL A 167 -7.54 -8.01 -6.52
CA VAL A 167 -7.73 -7.17 -5.32
C VAL A 167 -7.39 -5.70 -5.62
N ALA A 168 -6.33 -5.45 -6.38
CA ALA A 168 -5.92 -4.09 -6.73
C ALA A 168 -6.91 -3.39 -7.69
N GLU A 169 -7.54 -4.13 -8.60
CA GLU A 169 -8.57 -3.61 -9.50
C GLU A 169 -9.87 -3.23 -8.74
N ASP A 170 -10.15 -3.91 -7.63
CA ASP A 170 -11.32 -3.68 -6.77
C ASP A 170 -11.15 -2.56 -5.72
N LEU A 171 -9.94 -2.00 -5.60
CA LEU A 171 -9.68 -0.87 -4.70
C LEU A 171 -10.29 0.44 -5.23
N ASP A 172 -10.66 1.33 -4.30
CA ASP A 172 -11.02 2.71 -4.65
C ASP A 172 -9.82 3.40 -5.35
N PRO A 173 -10.02 4.05 -6.52
CA PRO A 173 -8.95 4.73 -7.22
C PRO A 173 -8.29 5.82 -6.35
N SER A 174 -7.01 5.64 -6.08
CA SER A 174 -6.13 6.56 -5.36
C SER A 174 -4.71 6.42 -5.90
N VAL A 175 -3.86 7.43 -5.73
CA VAL A 175 -2.46 7.40 -6.23
C VAL A 175 -1.70 6.16 -5.73
N VAL A 176 -1.98 5.72 -4.50
CA VAL A 176 -1.33 4.57 -3.85
C VAL A 176 -1.83 3.25 -4.45
N ALA A 177 -3.14 3.13 -4.67
CA ALA A 177 -3.73 1.96 -5.34
C ALA A 177 -3.26 1.87 -6.80
N THR A 178 -3.22 3.00 -7.52
CA THR A 178 -2.69 3.08 -8.87
C THR A 178 -1.21 2.67 -8.92
N LEU A 179 -0.38 3.12 -7.99
CA LEU A 179 1.03 2.69 -7.91
C LEU A 179 1.19 1.19 -7.71
N ALA A 180 0.37 0.60 -6.82
CA ALA A 180 0.37 -0.84 -6.60
C ALA A 180 -0.08 -1.60 -7.86
N LEU A 181 -1.18 -1.18 -8.49
CA LEU A 181 -1.72 -1.82 -9.69
C LEU A 181 -0.79 -1.66 -10.91
N ALA A 182 -0.17 -0.50 -11.10
CA ALA A 182 0.77 -0.27 -12.19
C ALA A 182 2.03 -1.17 -12.06
N GLU A 183 2.53 -1.37 -10.84
CA GLU A 183 3.61 -2.33 -10.59
C GLU A 183 3.18 -3.77 -10.91
N LEU A 184 1.93 -4.16 -10.59
CA LEU A 184 1.41 -5.48 -10.92
C LEU A 184 1.29 -5.67 -12.44
N TYR A 185 0.69 -4.72 -13.17
CA TYR A 185 0.62 -4.78 -14.64
C TYR A 185 2.00 -4.88 -15.28
N ARG A 186 3.01 -4.20 -14.72
CA ARG A 186 4.39 -4.35 -15.17
C ARG A 186 4.94 -5.76 -14.92
N ARG A 187 4.62 -6.39 -13.79
CA ARG A 187 5.07 -7.76 -13.45
C ARG A 187 4.35 -8.84 -14.25
N THR A 188 3.11 -8.61 -14.63
CA THR A 188 2.30 -9.54 -15.42
C THR A 188 2.37 -9.27 -16.93
N ASP A 189 3.31 -8.44 -17.39
CA ASP A 189 3.51 -8.09 -18.80
C ASP A 189 2.24 -7.55 -19.51
N ARG A 190 1.55 -6.62 -18.83
CA ARG A 190 0.32 -5.94 -19.31
C ARG A 190 0.59 -4.45 -19.60
N PRO A 191 1.47 -4.10 -20.55
CA PRO A 191 1.88 -2.70 -20.76
C PRO A 191 0.73 -1.81 -21.27
N HIS A 192 -0.18 -2.33 -22.08
CA HIS A 192 -1.35 -1.57 -22.54
C HIS A 192 -2.27 -1.13 -21.40
N ASP A 193 -2.51 -2.02 -20.43
CA ASP A 193 -3.36 -1.70 -19.28
C ASP A 193 -2.69 -0.67 -18.36
N LEU A 194 -1.35 -0.68 -18.25
CA LEU A 194 -0.60 0.34 -17.53
C LEU A 194 -0.71 1.71 -18.21
N VAL A 195 -0.58 1.76 -19.53
CA VAL A 195 -0.78 3.01 -20.30
C VAL A 195 -2.19 3.54 -20.07
N GLU A 196 -3.22 2.69 -20.21
CA GLU A 196 -4.61 3.12 -19.97
C GLU A 196 -4.82 3.60 -18.52
N LEU A 197 -4.30 2.86 -17.53
CA LEU A 197 -4.40 3.20 -16.10
C LEU A 197 -3.81 4.58 -15.78
N THR A 198 -2.77 4.98 -16.50
CA THR A 198 -1.98 6.19 -16.23
C THR A 198 -2.24 7.33 -17.23
N GLU A 199 -3.19 7.16 -18.14
CA GLU A 199 -3.55 8.14 -19.14
C GLU A 199 -4.09 9.43 -18.49
N GLY A 200 -3.72 10.59 -19.04
CA GLY A 200 -4.13 11.90 -18.52
C GLY A 200 -3.49 12.35 -17.19
N MET A 201 -2.69 11.50 -16.53
CA MET A 201 -1.90 11.92 -15.35
C MET A 201 -0.78 12.90 -15.74
N THR A 202 -0.49 13.84 -14.84
CA THR A 202 0.55 14.88 -15.00
C THR A 202 1.45 14.96 -13.76
N ASN A 203 2.65 15.50 -13.94
CA ASN A 203 3.64 15.57 -12.87
C ASN A 203 3.32 16.69 -11.85
N THR A 204 2.64 16.33 -10.75
CA THR A 204 2.36 17.28 -9.64
C THR A 204 3.13 16.95 -8.36
N ASP A 205 3.57 15.71 -8.18
CA ASP A 205 4.34 15.24 -7.02
C ASP A 205 5.21 14.02 -7.36
N ASP A 206 6.05 13.59 -6.42
CA ASP A 206 6.99 12.47 -6.60
C ASP A 206 6.28 11.13 -6.92
N ALA A 207 5.04 10.94 -6.46
CA ALA A 207 4.29 9.71 -6.67
C ALA A 207 3.73 9.62 -8.10
N LEU A 208 3.15 10.72 -8.58
CA LEU A 208 2.72 10.85 -9.96
C LEU A 208 3.91 10.85 -10.91
N ALA A 209 5.03 11.49 -10.55
CA ALA A 209 6.27 11.38 -11.33
C ALA A 209 6.74 9.93 -11.49
N LEU A 210 6.61 9.10 -10.45
CA LEU A 210 6.91 7.67 -10.54
C LEU A 210 5.95 6.92 -11.48
N LEU A 211 4.65 7.21 -11.41
CA LEU A 211 3.66 6.64 -12.34
C LEU A 211 3.96 7.03 -13.79
N LEU A 212 4.39 8.27 -14.05
CA LEU A 212 4.81 8.70 -15.38
C LEU A 212 6.05 7.96 -15.88
N VAL A 213 7.02 7.67 -15.01
CA VAL A 213 8.18 6.83 -15.37
C VAL A 213 7.71 5.42 -15.76
N GLN A 214 6.76 4.83 -15.03
CA GLN A 214 6.20 3.53 -15.39
C GLN A 214 5.40 3.58 -16.70
N ARG A 215 4.61 4.65 -16.95
CA ARG A 215 3.91 4.88 -18.21
C ARG A 215 4.87 4.97 -19.39
N ALA A 216 5.98 5.70 -19.24
CA ALA A 216 6.99 5.78 -20.29
C ALA A 216 7.60 4.41 -20.63
N ALA A 217 7.91 3.61 -19.60
CA ALA A 217 8.41 2.24 -19.80
C ALA A 217 7.39 1.34 -20.52
N ALA A 218 6.10 1.45 -20.17
CA ALA A 218 5.03 0.70 -20.82
C ALA A 218 4.81 1.17 -22.27
N LEU A 219 4.82 2.47 -22.54
CA LEU A 219 4.75 3.02 -23.90
C LEU A 219 5.90 2.51 -24.78
N ARG A 220 7.11 2.41 -24.23
CA ARG A 220 8.26 1.81 -24.93
C ARG A 220 8.02 0.34 -25.24
N ALA A 221 7.51 -0.44 -24.29
CA ALA A 221 7.15 -1.85 -24.51
C ALA A 221 6.08 -2.00 -25.61
N CYS A 222 5.20 -1.01 -25.77
CA CYS A 222 4.21 -0.94 -26.85
C CYS A 222 4.75 -0.37 -28.18
N GLY A 223 6.05 -0.05 -28.29
CA GLY A 223 6.65 0.54 -29.49
C GLY A 223 6.35 2.04 -29.72
N CYS A 224 5.80 2.73 -28.72
CA CYS A 224 5.42 4.14 -28.80
C CYS A 224 6.52 5.08 -28.26
N GLU A 225 7.72 5.01 -28.84
CA GLU A 225 8.94 5.67 -28.33
C GLU A 225 8.83 7.20 -28.21
N GLN A 226 8.24 7.87 -29.22
CA GLN A 226 8.08 9.32 -29.19
C GLN A 226 7.19 9.77 -28.02
N GLN A 227 6.12 9.02 -27.74
CA GLN A 227 5.25 9.29 -26.60
C GLN A 227 5.98 9.00 -25.28
N ALA A 228 6.71 7.87 -25.20
CA ALA A 228 7.52 7.52 -24.04
C ALA A 228 8.51 8.65 -23.69
N GLY A 229 9.21 9.20 -24.68
CA GLY A 229 10.14 10.32 -24.50
C GLY A 229 9.48 11.59 -23.98
N SER A 230 8.31 11.95 -24.52
CA SER A 230 7.51 13.09 -24.05
C SER A 230 7.07 12.92 -22.58
N VAL A 231 6.54 11.76 -22.23
CA VAL A 231 6.09 11.44 -20.87
C VAL A 231 7.26 11.47 -19.88
N LEU A 232 8.40 10.91 -20.26
CA LEU A 232 9.60 10.89 -19.42
C LEU A 232 10.18 12.29 -19.21
N ALA A 233 10.12 13.15 -20.24
CA ALA A 233 10.50 14.56 -20.13
C ALA A 233 9.60 15.32 -19.15
N ASP A 234 8.30 15.00 -19.10
CA ASP A 234 7.38 15.55 -18.09
C ASP A 234 7.69 15.01 -16.68
N ALA A 235 7.95 13.71 -16.54
CA ALA A 235 8.28 13.07 -15.27
C ALA A 235 9.53 13.68 -14.58
N ILE A 236 10.52 14.13 -15.37
CA ILE A 236 11.75 14.76 -14.86
C ILE A 236 11.71 16.28 -14.83
N ARG A 237 10.62 16.90 -15.29
CA ARG A 237 10.45 18.36 -15.30
C ARG A 237 10.52 18.89 -13.86
N ARG A 238 11.25 20.00 -13.68
CA ARG A 238 11.67 20.56 -12.36
C ARG A 238 10.54 20.56 -11.32
N GLY A 239 10.84 20.05 -10.12
CA GLY A 239 9.96 20.07 -8.94
C GLY A 239 10.05 18.81 -8.07
N VAL A 240 10.50 17.70 -8.66
CA VAL A 240 10.59 16.36 -8.03
C VAL A 240 11.80 16.29 -7.07
N ARG A 241 11.53 16.03 -5.80
CA ARG A 241 12.50 16.16 -4.69
C ARG A 241 13.20 14.83 -4.37
N GLY A 242 12.59 13.69 -4.70
CA GLY A 242 13.12 12.36 -4.40
C GLY A 242 14.28 11.92 -5.31
N SER A 243 15.44 11.62 -4.70
CA SER A 243 16.62 11.04 -5.36
C SER A 243 16.29 9.73 -6.12
N ALA A 244 15.34 8.95 -5.61
CA ALA A 244 14.94 7.67 -6.17
C ALA A 244 14.14 7.78 -7.48
N VAL A 245 13.18 8.70 -7.58
CA VAL A 245 12.41 8.93 -8.83
C VAL A 245 13.35 9.35 -9.95
N ARG A 246 14.30 10.25 -9.64
CA ARG A 246 15.29 10.71 -10.60
C ARG A 246 16.19 9.56 -11.10
N ARG A 247 16.65 8.68 -10.21
CA ARG A 247 17.46 7.51 -10.61
C ARG A 247 16.67 6.55 -11.50
N LEU A 248 15.40 6.28 -11.18
CA LEU A 248 14.54 5.42 -12.00
C LEU A 248 14.31 6.03 -13.39
N ALA A 249 14.00 7.32 -13.45
CA ALA A 249 13.85 8.03 -14.72
C ALA A 249 15.15 8.01 -15.56
N GLN A 250 16.31 8.22 -14.93
CA GLN A 250 17.61 8.15 -15.60
C GLN A 250 17.94 6.75 -16.14
N ARG A 251 17.59 5.69 -15.39
CA ARG A 251 17.74 4.30 -15.86
C ARG A 251 16.91 4.05 -17.11
N GLU A 252 15.67 4.55 -17.15
CA GLU A 252 14.82 4.37 -18.31
C GLU A 252 15.28 5.22 -19.51
N GLN A 253 15.76 6.44 -19.29
CA GLN A 253 16.43 7.22 -20.35
C GLN A 253 17.64 6.50 -20.93
N ALA A 254 18.45 5.85 -20.08
CA ALA A 254 19.61 5.10 -20.52
C ALA A 254 19.24 3.86 -21.36
N ARG A 255 18.06 3.27 -21.13
CA ARG A 255 17.54 2.17 -21.95
C ARG A 255 17.09 2.64 -23.32
N MET A 256 16.32 3.73 -23.38
CA MET A 256 15.89 4.32 -24.66
C MET A 256 17.08 4.65 -25.57
N ARG A 257 18.17 5.19 -25.02
CA ARG A 257 19.38 5.54 -25.79
C ARG A 257 20.24 4.36 -26.26
N ARG A 258 19.98 3.13 -25.79
CA ARG A 258 20.75 1.93 -26.18
C ARG A 258 20.08 1.14 -27.30
N GLU A 259 18.82 1.46 -27.59
CA GLU A 259 18.00 0.81 -28.62
C GLU A 259 17.98 1.64 -29.92
N GLU A 260 18.52 2.87 -29.89
CA GLU A 260 18.87 3.74 -31.04
C GLU A 260 20.23 3.37 -31.65
#